data_AF-A0A2M8Q7A2-F1
#
_entry.id   AF-A0A2M8Q7A2-F1
#
_cell.length_a   1.000
_cell.length_b   1.000
_cell.length_c   1.000
_cell.angle_alpha   90.00
_cell.angle_beta   90.00
_cell.angle_gamma   90.00
#
_symmetry.space_group_name_H-M   'P 1'
#
loop_
_entity.id
_entity.type
_entity.pdbx_description
1 polymer ?
#
loop_
_entity_poly.entity_id
_entity_poly.type
_entity_poly.pdbx_seq_one_letter_code
_entity_poly.pdbx_strand_id
1 'polypeptide(L)' 'MPRPLLDSPYIFGLHDPGGEWIMAQAGRRGWILFTEAVGSDPNDRSGADYRPYSEQDFGVIVRINNGYGAVGTI' A
#
# COMPACT_ATOMS: atom_id res chain seq x y z
N MET A 1 12.73 -11.05 18.77
CA MET A 1 11.63 -10.54 19.63
C MET A 1 10.38 -10.48 18.76
N PRO A 2 9.22 -11.00 19.19
CA PRO A 2 7.98 -10.79 18.45
C PRO A 2 7.70 -9.27 18.44
N ARG A 3 7.35 -8.68 17.29
CA ARG A 3 7.03 -7.25 17.24
C ARG A 3 5.85 -6.98 18.17
N PRO A 4 5.84 -5.89 18.97
CA PRO A 4 4.62 -5.40 19.58
C PRO A 4 3.56 -5.23 18.47
N LEU A 5 2.28 -5.50 18.75
CA LEU A 5 1.19 -5.17 17.83
C LEU A 5 1.18 -3.63 17.65
N LEU A 6 1.86 -3.18 16.58
CA LEU A 6 1.97 -1.79 16.16
C LEU A 6 0.79 -1.44 15.25
N ASP A 7 -0.42 -1.37 15.79
CA ASP A 7 -1.48 -0.63 15.12
C ASP A 7 -1.41 0.82 15.63
N SER A 8 -1.19 1.77 14.73
CA SER A 8 -0.99 3.18 15.09
C SER A 8 -2.31 3.88 15.44
N PRO A 9 -2.36 4.74 16.49
CA PRO A 9 -3.50 5.63 16.76
C PRO A 9 -3.72 6.71 15.69
N TYR A 10 -2.78 6.88 14.76
CA TYR A 10 -2.93 7.66 13.51
C TYR A 10 -2.09 7.01 12.40
N ILE A 11 -2.70 6.63 11.29
CA ILE A 11 -1.95 6.07 10.15
C ILE A 11 -0.99 7.13 9.61
N PHE A 12 0.32 6.84 9.67
CA PHE A 12 1.38 7.63 9.06
C PHE A 12 1.91 6.89 7.83
N GLY A 13 2.02 7.59 6.72
CA GLY A 13 2.41 6.97 5.47
C GLY A 13 2.40 7.90 4.27
N LEU A 14 2.57 7.31 3.10
CA LEU A 14 2.50 7.98 1.81
C LEU A 14 1.30 7.49 1.00
N HIS A 15 0.69 8.42 0.26
CA HIS A 15 -0.22 8.10 -0.81
C HIS A 15 0.62 7.82 -2.07
N ASP A 16 0.54 6.59 -2.58
CA ASP A 16 1.30 6.04 -3.70
C ASP A 16 2.81 5.80 -3.43
N PRO A 17 3.43 4.80 -4.10
CA PRO A 17 4.86 4.54 -4.00
C PRO A 17 5.73 5.59 -4.74
N GLY A 18 7.01 5.65 -4.40
CA GLY A 18 8.03 6.50 -5.03
C GLY A 18 8.67 7.53 -4.09
N GLY A 19 8.09 7.73 -2.90
CA GLY A 19 8.60 8.65 -1.87
C GLY A 19 9.08 7.97 -0.60
N GLU A 20 8.95 6.65 -0.48
CA GLU A 20 9.16 5.88 0.75
C GLU A 20 10.60 5.97 1.28
N TRP A 21 11.57 6.29 0.42
CA TRP A 21 12.94 6.57 0.81
C TRP A 21 13.05 7.74 1.81
N ILE A 22 12.11 8.70 1.81
CA ILE A 22 12.07 9.80 2.78
C ILE A 22 11.79 9.26 4.18
N MET A 23 10.82 8.34 4.30
CA MET A 23 10.51 7.63 5.55
C MET A 23 11.71 6.76 5.99
N ALA A 24 12.39 6.13 5.03
CA ALA A 24 13.63 5.38 5.28
C ALA A 24 14.73 6.25 5.90
N GLN A 25 15.03 7.39 5.27
CA GLN A 25 16.06 8.34 5.70
C GLN A 25 15.74 8.97 7.06
N ALA A 26 14.46 9.16 7.36
CA ALA A 26 14.00 9.63 8.67
C ALA A 26 14.07 8.56 9.77
N GLY A 27 14.51 7.33 9.46
CA GLY A 27 14.61 6.23 10.42
C GLY A 27 13.26 5.73 10.92
N ARG A 28 12.17 5.97 10.18
CA ARG A 28 10.81 5.68 10.61
C ARG A 28 9.98 5.14 9.45
N ARG A 29 9.85 3.81 9.39
CA ARG A 29 8.96 3.16 8.43
C ARG A 29 7.50 3.51 8.72
N GLY A 30 6.71 3.60 7.66
CA GLY A 30 5.29 3.88 7.69
C GLY A 30 4.54 3.04 6.67
N TRP A 31 3.27 3.39 6.44
CA TRP A 31 2.43 2.73 5.46
C TRP A 31 2.60 3.35 4.06
N ILE A 32 2.49 2.55 3.02
CA ILE A 32 2.39 3.00 1.64
C ILE A 32 1.04 2.55 1.12
N LEU A 33 0.24 3.51 0.66
CA LEU A 33 -1.05 3.24 0.04
C LEU A 33 -0.85 2.95 -1.45
N PHE A 34 -1.39 1.84 -1.91
CA PHE A 34 -1.47 1.45 -3.31
C PHE A 34 -2.92 1.51 -3.76
N THR A 35 -3.14 1.96 -4.99
CA THR A 35 -4.47 1.92 -5.63
C THR A 35 -4.49 0.83 -6.67
N GLU A 36 -5.36 -0.15 -6.47
CA GLU A 36 -5.57 -1.26 -7.42
C GLU A 36 -7.00 -1.23 -7.95
N ALA A 37 -7.14 -1.44 -9.26
CA ALA A 37 -8.44 -1.61 -9.90
C ALA A 37 -8.65 -3.10 -10.18
N VAL A 38 -9.76 -3.68 -9.70
CA VAL A 38 -10.10 -5.09 -9.93
C VAL A 38 -11.13 -5.30 -11.04
N GLY A 39 -11.84 -4.25 -11.46
CA GLY A 39 -12.78 -4.35 -12.57
C GLY A 39 -13.90 -5.36 -12.33
N SER A 40 -14.42 -5.91 -13.43
CA SER A 40 -15.50 -6.91 -13.44
C SER A 40 -15.21 -8.13 -14.33
N ASP A 41 -14.00 -8.26 -14.87
CA ASP A 41 -13.60 -9.45 -15.64
C ASP A 41 -13.21 -10.59 -14.66
N PRO A 42 -13.99 -11.68 -14.58
CA PRO A 42 -13.68 -12.79 -13.68
C PRO A 42 -12.43 -13.59 -14.09
N ASN A 43 -11.88 -13.35 -15.28
CA ASN A 43 -10.66 -14.00 -15.75
C ASN A 43 -9.40 -13.18 -15.47
N ASP A 44 -9.55 -11.92 -15.03
CA ASP A 44 -8.40 -11.12 -14.61
C ASP A 44 -7.85 -11.68 -13.29
N ARG A 45 -6.63 -12.21 -13.35
CA ARG A 45 -5.87 -12.74 -12.21
C ARG A 45 -4.58 -11.94 -11.99
N SER A 46 -4.50 -10.76 -12.57
CA SER A 46 -3.39 -9.86 -12.36
C SER A 46 -3.36 -9.36 -10.91
N GLY A 47 -2.22 -8.82 -10.52
CA GLY A 47 -2.01 -8.25 -9.20
C GLY A 47 -0.61 -7.67 -9.11
N ALA A 48 -0.40 -6.80 -8.14
CA ALA A 48 0.90 -6.20 -7.88
C ALA A 48 1.72 -7.01 -6.88
N ASP A 49 3.04 -6.96 -7.07
CA ASP A 49 4.01 -7.50 -6.13
C ASP A 49 4.47 -6.40 -5.17
N TYR A 50 4.10 -6.55 -3.89
CA TYR A 50 4.45 -5.58 -2.84
C TYR A 50 5.69 -5.95 -2.03
N ARG A 51 6.32 -7.09 -2.33
CA ARG A 51 7.57 -7.53 -1.66
C ARG A 51 8.68 -6.48 -1.66
N PRO A 52 8.88 -5.67 -2.72
CA PRO A 52 9.89 -4.61 -2.69
C PRO A 52 9.74 -3.63 -1.53
N TYR A 53 8.53 -3.45 -0.99
CA TYR A 53 8.27 -2.55 0.14
C TYR A 53 8.22 -3.31 1.47
N SER A 54 7.49 -4.43 1.53
CA SER A 54 7.30 -5.17 2.78
C SER A 54 8.57 -5.85 3.28
N GLU A 55 9.47 -6.28 2.37
CA GLU A 55 10.79 -6.83 2.73
C GLU A 55 11.71 -5.76 3.33
N GLN A 56 11.38 -4.47 3.17
CA GLN A 56 12.10 -3.34 3.77
C GLN A 56 11.41 -2.80 5.04
N ASP A 57 10.47 -3.54 5.62
CA ASP A 57 9.70 -3.19 6.82
C ASP A 57 8.74 -2.00 6.62
N PHE A 58 8.37 -1.67 5.38
CA PHE A 58 7.24 -0.79 5.12
C PHE A 58 5.91 -1.52 5.29
N GLY A 59 4.91 -0.82 5.83
CA GLY A 59 3.53 -1.29 5.81
C GLY A 59 2.91 -1.09 4.42
N VAL A 60 2.08 -2.03 3.99
CA VAL A 60 1.37 -1.98 2.70
C VAL A 60 -0.12 -1.87 2.97
N ILE A 61 -0.76 -0.84 2.42
CA ILE A 61 -2.22 -0.71 2.38
C ILE A 61 -2.64 -0.72 0.92
N VAL A 62 -3.60 -1.58 0.57
CA VAL A 62 -4.15 -1.63 -0.79
C VAL A 62 -5.59 -1.13 -0.76
N ARG A 63 -5.84 -0.01 -1.42
CA ARG A 63 -7.20 0.46 -1.71
C ARG A 63 -7.66 -0.18 -3.01
N ILE A 64 -8.61 -1.11 -2.88
CA ILE A 64 -9.22 -1.81 -4.00
C ILE A 64 -10.41 -1.01 -4.51
N ASN A 65 -10.41 -0.69 -5.79
CA ASN A 65 -11.50 -0.02 -6.48
C ASN A 65 -12.10 -0.90 -7.59
N ASN A 66 -13.39 -0.75 -7.88
CA ASN A 66 -14.04 -1.39 -9.04
C ASN A 66 -13.51 -0.89 -10.40
N GLY A 67 -12.80 0.24 -10.40
CA GLY A 67 -12.17 0.84 -11.58
C GLY A 67 -11.31 2.03 -11.15
N TYR A 68 -10.55 2.62 -12.07
CA TYR A 68 -9.73 3.80 -11.78
C TYR A 68 -10.31 5.06 -12.45
N GLY A 69 -10.14 6.22 -11.80
CA GLY A 69 -10.62 7.51 -12.33
C GLY A 69 -12.12 7.51 -12.58
N ALA A 70 -12.53 7.89 -13.80
CA ALA A 70 -13.93 7.98 -14.20
C ALA A 70 -14.66 6.62 -14.34
N VAL A 71 -13.93 5.50 -14.29
CA VAL A 71 -14.49 4.15 -14.44
C VAL A 71 -14.88 3.55 -13.08
N GLY A 72 -14.19 3.96 -12.01
CA GLY A 72 -14.39 3.42 -10.68
C GLY A 72 -15.46 4.15 -9.88
N THR A 73 -16.04 3.45 -8.91
CA THR A 73 -16.84 4.05 -7.84
C THR A 73 -16.02 3.99 -6.55
N ILE A 74 -15.30 5.06 -6.22
CA ILE A 74 -14.95 5.41 -4.83
C ILE A 74 -14.88 6.93 -4.67
#